data_AF-A0A7W3J226-F1
#
_entry.id   AF-A0A7W3J226-F1
#
_cell.length_a   1.000
_cell.length_b   1.000
_cell.length_c   1.000
_cell.angle_alpha   90.00
_cell.angle_beta   90.00
_cell.angle_gamma   90.00
#
_symmetry.space_group_name_H-M   'P 1'
#
loop_
_entity.id
_entity.type
_entity.pdbx_description
1 polymer ?
#
loop_
_entity_poly.entity_id
_entity_poly.type
_entity_poly.pdbx_seq_one_letter_code
_entity_poly.pdbx_strand_id
1 'polypeptide(L)'
;MKQLPPIHTQADLHEAWGTLMQPLGFSGHSIWLMFLTPEGEALPQLTEITEAADPPAAGRESGLAELLRHFADLRPAFLRSRPGPAVITADDRAWARSLYAACRSAEVPAEVVHLATDTAIVALPRDELAA
;
A
#
# COMPACT_ATOMS: atom_id res chain seq x y z
N MET A 1 15.61 15.08 0.74
CA MET A 1 14.18 14.76 0.62
C MET A 1 13.48 15.42 1.80
N LYS A 2 12.30 16.02 1.59
CA LYS A 2 11.55 16.61 2.71
C LYS A 2 11.09 15.47 3.62
N GLN A 3 11.44 15.54 4.90
CA GLN A 3 11.03 14.52 5.87
C GLN A 3 9.52 14.58 6.05
N LEU A 4 8.85 13.43 5.95
CA LEU A 4 7.43 13.32 6.24
C LEU A 4 7.20 13.48 7.76
N PRO A 5 6.06 14.05 8.19
CA PRO A 5 5.64 13.96 9.58
C PRO A 5 5.53 12.49 10.04
N PRO A 6 5.65 12.20 11.34
CA PRO A 6 5.40 10.86 11.88
C PRO A 6 4.00 10.36 11.54
N ILE A 7 3.89 9.08 11.20
CA ILE A 7 2.68 8.41 10.75
C ILE A 7 2.20 7.44 11.83
N HIS A 8 1.15 7.83 12.56
CA HIS A 8 0.57 7.03 13.63
C HIS A 8 -0.87 6.61 13.34
N THR A 9 -1.53 7.29 12.41
CA THR A 9 -2.92 7.07 12.06
C THR A 9 -3.10 6.87 10.55
N GLN A 10 -4.26 6.35 10.18
CA GLN A 10 -4.67 6.24 8.78
C GLN A 10 -4.76 7.62 8.09
N ALA A 11 -5.11 8.68 8.83
CA ALA A 11 -5.14 10.03 8.29
C ALA A 11 -3.72 10.54 7.98
N ASP A 12 -2.76 10.33 8.89
CA ASP A 12 -1.35 10.69 8.66
C ASP A 12 -0.79 9.95 7.43
N LEU A 13 -1.13 8.66 7.30
CA LEU A 13 -0.71 7.86 6.17
C LEU A 13 -1.30 8.36 4.85
N HIS A 14 -2.57 8.75 4.86
CA HIS A 14 -3.23 9.35 3.71
C HIS A 14 -2.56 10.68 3.29
N GLU A 15 -2.23 11.55 4.24
CA GLU A 15 -1.52 12.81 3.98
C GLU A 15 -0.10 12.57 3.46
N ALA A 16 0.60 11.58 4.01
CA ALA A 16 1.91 11.17 3.52
C ALA A 16 1.84 10.70 2.06
N TRP A 17 0.87 9.85 1.71
CA TRP A 17 0.64 9.45 0.33
C TRP A 17 0.27 10.64 -0.57
N GLY A 18 -0.57 11.55 -0.09
CA GLY A 18 -0.91 12.80 -0.78
C GLY A 18 0.31 13.68 -1.06
N THR A 19 1.33 13.63 -0.21
CA THR A 19 2.60 14.33 -0.43
C THR A 19 3.50 13.61 -1.43
N LEU A 20 3.57 12.27 -1.34
CA LEU A 20 4.49 11.45 -2.14
C LEU A 20 4.04 11.24 -3.59
N MET A 21 2.73 11.15 -3.83
CA MET A 21 2.17 10.73 -5.13
C MET A 21 1.86 11.88 -6.09
N GLN A 22 2.16 13.13 -5.71
CA GLN A 22 1.85 14.30 -6.54
C GLN A 22 2.94 14.61 -7.58
N PRO A 23 2.57 15.11 -8.77
CA PRO A 23 1.21 15.25 -9.27
C PRO A 23 0.57 13.89 -9.59
N LEU A 24 -0.76 13.78 -9.39
CA LEU A 24 -1.50 12.60 -9.84
C LEU A 24 -1.56 12.53 -11.38
N GLY A 25 -1.72 11.32 -11.90
CA GLY A 25 -1.72 11.03 -13.34
C GLY A 25 -0.83 9.83 -13.64
N PHE A 26 -1.40 8.63 -13.54
CA PHE A 26 -0.67 7.37 -13.67
C PHE A 26 -0.86 6.80 -15.07
N SER A 27 0.23 6.33 -15.68
CA SER A 27 0.20 5.66 -17.00
C SER A 27 0.06 4.15 -16.91
N GLY A 28 0.13 3.57 -15.70
CA GLY A 28 0.13 2.13 -15.48
C GLY A 28 -0.24 1.75 -14.04
N HIS A 29 -0.21 0.45 -13.78
CA HIS A 29 -0.55 -0.13 -12.49
C HIS A 29 0.70 -0.49 -11.70
N SER A 30 0.80 0.01 -10.47
CA SER A 30 1.93 -0.27 -9.57
C SER A 30 1.45 -0.53 -8.15
N ILE A 31 2.25 -1.27 -7.37
CA ILE A 31 2.17 -1.30 -5.91
C ILE A 31 3.36 -0.53 -5.36
N TRP A 32 3.07 0.44 -4.52
CA TRP A 32 4.04 1.20 -3.76
C TRP A 32 4.14 0.62 -2.35
N LEU A 33 5.35 0.48 -1.85
CA LEU A 33 5.66 0.01 -0.49
C LEU A 33 6.62 1.00 0.17
N MET A 34 6.25 1.46 1.36
CA MET A 34 7.19 2.08 2.30
C MET A 34 7.13 1.37 3.64
N PHE A 35 8.22 1.46 4.39
CA PHE A 35 8.29 0.95 5.75
C PHE A 35 8.30 2.10 6.75
N LEU A 36 7.54 1.92 7.83
CA LEU A 36 7.51 2.84 8.97
C LEU A 36 8.22 2.19 10.15
N THR A 37 8.98 2.98 10.91
CA THR A 37 9.49 2.54 12.21
C THR A 37 8.34 2.39 13.21
N PRO A 38 8.58 1.73 14.37
CA PRO A 38 7.63 1.70 15.47
C PRO A 38 7.19 3.10 15.93
N GLU A 39 8.09 4.08 15.84
CA GLU A 39 7.86 5.49 16.17
C GLU A 39 7.12 6.26 15.07
N GLY A 40 6.74 5.61 13.96
CA GLY A 40 5.99 6.24 12.87
C GLY A 40 6.85 7.00 11.87
N GLU A 41 8.17 6.90 11.93
CA GLU A 41 9.03 7.54 10.95
C GLU A 41 9.03 6.72 9.65
N ALA A 42 8.73 7.36 8.51
CA ALA A 42 8.86 6.72 7.21
C ALA A 42 10.34 6.58 6.84
N LEU A 43 10.77 5.35 6.52
CA LEU A 43 12.08 5.14 5.93
C LEU A 43 12.17 5.86 4.57
N PRO A 44 13.36 6.37 4.20
CA PRO A 44 13.51 7.16 2.97
C PRO A 44 13.28 6.35 1.69
N GLN A 45 13.31 5.01 1.78
CA GLN A 45 13.10 4.14 0.63
C GLN A 45 11.60 3.95 0.36
N LEU A 46 11.17 4.41 -0.80
CA LEU A 46 9.88 4.11 -1.39
C LEU A 46 10.09 3.13 -2.56
N THR A 47 9.59 1.91 -2.43
CA THR A 47 9.71 0.87 -3.45
C THR A 47 8.48 0.88 -4.35
N GLU A 48 8.69 0.92 -5.66
CA GLU A 48 7.66 0.70 -6.68
C GLU A 48 7.79 -0.72 -7.25
N ILE A 49 6.68 -1.46 -7.23
CA ILE A 49 6.53 -2.75 -7.91
C ILE A 49 5.63 -2.49 -9.12
N THR A 50 6.25 -2.41 -10.30
CA THR A 50 5.56 -2.17 -11.57
C THR A 50 4.83 -3.43 -12.07
N GLU A 51 4.06 -3.30 -13.15
CA GLU A 51 3.32 -4.40 -13.79
C GLU A 51 2.27 -5.06 -12.87
N ALA A 52 1.71 -4.28 -11.94
CA ALA A 52 0.72 -4.74 -10.96
C ALA A 52 -0.73 -4.60 -11.48
N ALA A 53 -0.96 -4.90 -12.75
CA ALA A 53 -2.30 -4.84 -13.34
C ALA A 53 -3.21 -5.88 -12.67
N ASP A 54 -2.83 -7.16 -12.78
CA ASP A 54 -3.60 -8.28 -12.27
C ASP A 54 -3.14 -8.68 -10.86
N PRO A 55 -4.06 -8.87 -9.90
CA PRO A 55 -3.71 -9.36 -8.57
C PRO A 55 -3.12 -10.77 -8.64
N PRO A 56 -2.18 -11.12 -7.75
CA PRO A 56 -1.68 -12.49 -7.69
C PRO A 56 -2.84 -13.44 -7.37
N ALA A 57 -2.81 -14.64 -7.97
CA ALA A 57 -3.73 -15.70 -7.61
C ALA A 57 -3.69 -15.94 -6.09
N ALA A 58 -4.86 -16.14 -5.49
CA ALA A 58 -4.97 -16.31 -4.04
C ALA A 58 -4.02 -17.41 -3.53
N GLY A 59 -3.23 -17.11 -2.48
CA GLY A 59 -2.26 -18.03 -1.89
C GLY A 59 -0.88 -18.01 -2.56
N ARG A 60 -0.63 -17.11 -3.52
CA ARG A 60 0.71 -16.91 -4.15
C ARG A 60 1.45 -15.66 -3.66
N GLU A 61 1.03 -15.08 -2.56
CA GLU A 61 1.70 -13.96 -1.90
C GLU A 61 2.99 -14.34 -1.14
N SER A 62 3.49 -15.57 -1.31
CA SER A 62 4.61 -16.12 -0.52
C SER A 62 5.89 -15.30 -0.63
N GLY A 63 6.22 -14.79 -1.83
CA GLY A 63 7.42 -13.98 -2.03
C GLY A 63 7.35 -12.62 -1.31
N LEU A 64 6.18 -11.97 -1.31
CA LEU A 64 5.99 -10.74 -0.56
C LEU A 64 6.01 -11.01 0.95
N ALA A 65 5.39 -12.09 1.41
CA ALA A 65 5.44 -12.47 2.82
C ALA A 65 6.89 -12.75 3.28
N GLU A 66 7.69 -13.44 2.46
CA GLU A 66 9.12 -13.65 2.72
C GLU A 66 9.89 -12.34 2.82
N LEU A 67 9.67 -11.41 1.88
CA LEU A 67 10.28 -10.08 1.94
C LEU A 67 9.92 -9.37 3.25
N LEU A 68 8.64 -9.35 3.63
CA LEU A 68 8.16 -8.68 4.84
C LEU A 68 8.77 -9.25 6.12
N ARG A 69 9.04 -10.56 6.20
CA ARG A 69 9.70 -11.18 7.38
C ARG A 69 11.11 -10.65 7.61
N HIS A 70 11.82 -10.20 6.57
CA HIS A 70 13.14 -9.59 6.72
C HIS A 70 13.08 -8.20 7.39
N PHE A 71 11.89 -7.60 7.43
CA PHE A 71 11.62 -6.27 7.99
C PHE A 71 10.57 -6.34 9.09
N ALA A 72 10.55 -7.43 9.87
CA ALA A 72 9.47 -7.71 10.83
C ALA A 72 9.30 -6.65 11.93
N ASP A 73 10.36 -5.90 12.25
CA ASP A 73 10.33 -4.79 13.23
C ASP A 73 9.75 -3.48 12.66
N LEU A 74 9.44 -3.46 11.36
CA LEU A 74 8.90 -2.31 10.65
C LEU A 74 7.44 -2.55 10.24
N ARG A 75 6.69 -1.46 10.08
CA ARG A 75 5.29 -1.52 9.63
C ARG A 75 5.22 -1.24 8.13
N PRO A 76 4.86 -2.21 7.28
CA PRO A 76 4.66 -1.97 5.86
C PRO A 76 3.39 -1.14 5.61
N ALA A 77 3.52 -0.11 4.78
CA ALA A 77 2.41 0.65 4.23
C ALA A 77 2.38 0.51 2.71
N PHE A 78 1.21 0.13 2.17
CA PHE A 78 1.03 -0.11 0.76
C PHE A 78 0.06 0.88 0.11
N LEU A 79 0.34 1.20 -1.15
CA LEU A 79 -0.56 1.94 -2.02
C LEU A 79 -0.58 1.31 -3.41
N ARG A 80 -1.77 1.02 -3.94
CA ARG A 80 -1.93 0.68 -5.36
C ARG A 80 -2.10 1.96 -6.16
N SER A 81 -1.37 2.14 -7.25
CA SER A 81 -1.65 3.20 -8.23
C SER A 81 -2.21 2.60 -9.51
N ARG A 82 -3.15 3.30 -10.16
CA ARG A 82 -3.62 2.97 -11.51
C ARG A 82 -4.26 4.17 -12.20
N PRO A 83 -4.37 4.17 -13.55
CA PRO A 83 -5.10 5.20 -14.27
C PRO A 83 -6.61 5.18 -13.96
N GLY A 84 -7.27 6.29 -14.28
CA GLY A 84 -8.71 6.45 -14.24
C GLY A 84 -9.26 7.06 -12.95
N PRO A 85 -10.58 6.94 -12.70
CA PRO A 85 -11.22 7.56 -11.56
C PRO A 85 -11.01 6.76 -10.26
N ALA A 86 -11.21 7.42 -9.12
CA ALA A 86 -11.17 6.87 -7.77
C ALA A 86 -12.36 5.95 -7.41
N VAL A 87 -12.94 5.26 -8.39
CA VAL A 87 -13.96 4.24 -8.16
C VAL A 87 -13.26 2.92 -7.84
N ILE A 88 -13.45 2.40 -6.62
CA ILE A 88 -12.84 1.14 -6.18
C ILE A 88 -13.41 -0.03 -6.98
N THR A 89 -12.54 -0.75 -7.70
CA THR A 89 -12.90 -1.90 -8.53
C THR A 89 -12.71 -3.24 -7.79
N ALA A 90 -13.17 -4.33 -8.40
CA ALA A 90 -12.93 -5.68 -7.90
C ALA A 90 -11.43 -6.01 -7.81
N ASP A 91 -10.62 -5.52 -8.77
CA ASP A 91 -9.18 -5.74 -8.79
C ASP A 91 -8.47 -4.93 -7.70
N ASP A 92 -8.91 -3.70 -7.41
CA ASP A 92 -8.40 -2.94 -6.27
C ASP A 92 -8.61 -3.72 -4.96
N ARG A 93 -9.81 -4.27 -4.77
CA ARG A 93 -10.13 -5.09 -3.60
C ARG A 93 -9.32 -6.38 -3.56
N ALA A 94 -9.12 -7.03 -4.71
CA ALA A 94 -8.33 -8.25 -4.80
C ALA A 94 -6.86 -8.01 -4.46
N TRP A 95 -6.26 -6.93 -4.97
CA TRP A 95 -4.91 -6.51 -4.60
C TRP A 95 -4.80 -6.22 -3.10
N ALA A 96 -5.71 -5.41 -2.54
CA ALA A 96 -5.70 -5.12 -1.12
C ALA A 96 -5.81 -6.40 -0.27
N ARG A 97 -6.67 -7.35 -0.65
CA ARG A 97 -6.76 -8.66 0.01
C ARG A 97 -5.44 -9.41 -0.02
N SER A 98 -4.76 -9.46 -1.16
CA SER A 98 -3.47 -10.15 -1.30
C SER A 98 -2.38 -9.49 -0.46
N LEU A 99 -2.34 -8.15 -0.40
CA LEU A 99 -1.38 -7.42 0.45
C LEU A 99 -1.62 -7.67 1.94
N TYR A 100 -2.89 -7.63 2.38
CA TYR A 100 -3.25 -7.97 3.75
C TYR A 100 -2.95 -9.44 4.10
N ALA A 101 -3.13 -10.36 3.15
CA ALA A 101 -2.77 -11.76 3.33
C ALA A 101 -1.25 -11.95 3.47
N ALA A 102 -0.46 -11.18 2.70
CA ALA A 102 1.00 -11.21 2.80
C ALA A 102 1.49 -10.74 4.17
N CYS A 103 0.98 -9.61 4.67
CA CYS A 103 1.32 -9.13 6.01
C CYS A 103 0.97 -10.16 7.09
N ARG A 104 -0.22 -10.76 6.99
CA ARG A 104 -0.65 -11.79 7.93
C ARG A 104 0.26 -13.01 7.90
N SER A 105 0.63 -13.49 6.72
CA SER A 105 1.54 -14.63 6.53
C SER A 105 2.99 -14.35 6.95
N ALA A 106 3.35 -13.06 7.08
CA ALA A 106 4.63 -12.59 7.59
C ALA A 106 4.57 -12.21 9.08
N GLU A 107 3.39 -12.27 9.71
CA GLU A 107 3.16 -11.88 11.10
C GLU A 107 3.52 -10.42 11.42
N VAL A 108 3.41 -9.53 10.43
CA VAL A 108 3.66 -8.08 10.59
C VAL A 108 2.35 -7.30 10.63
N PRO A 109 2.29 -6.17 11.38
CA PRO A 109 1.13 -5.29 11.35
C PRO A 109 0.94 -4.71 9.95
N ALA A 110 -0.30 -4.70 9.46
CA ALA A 110 -0.63 -4.08 8.18
C ALA A 110 -1.24 -2.71 8.42
N GLU A 111 -0.64 -1.67 7.84
CA GLU A 111 -1.31 -0.39 7.69
C GLU A 111 -2.50 -0.49 6.72
N VAL A 112 -3.36 0.52 6.71
CA VAL A 112 -4.45 0.58 5.74
C VAL A 112 -3.88 0.70 4.32
N VAL A 113 -4.28 -0.22 3.43
CA VAL A 113 -3.91 -0.15 2.01
C VAL A 113 -4.63 1.04 1.38
N HIS A 114 -3.91 1.81 0.57
CA HIS A 114 -4.50 2.93 -0.16
C HIS A 114 -4.55 2.65 -1.67
N LEU A 115 -5.42 3.38 -2.36
CA LEU A 115 -5.53 3.41 -3.81
C LEU A 115 -5.30 4.85 -4.27
N ALA A 116 -4.27 5.09 -5.07
CA ALA A 116 -4.11 6.31 -5.84
C ALA A 116 -4.63 6.12 -7.27
N THR A 117 -5.37 7.10 -7.74
CA THR A 117 -5.85 7.19 -9.12
C THR A 117 -5.51 8.56 -9.67
N ASP A 118 -5.86 8.84 -10.93
CA ASP A 118 -5.62 10.15 -11.53
C ASP A 118 -6.36 11.30 -10.81
N THR A 119 -7.36 10.95 -10.00
CA THR A 119 -8.30 11.92 -9.42
C THR A 119 -8.23 12.05 -7.91
N ALA A 120 -7.87 10.97 -7.19
CA ALA A 120 -7.79 10.98 -5.74
C ALA A 120 -6.99 9.80 -5.19
N ILE A 121 -6.64 9.91 -3.91
CA ILE A 121 -6.17 8.82 -3.07
C ILE A 121 -7.32 8.43 -2.14
N VAL A 122 -7.60 7.15 -1.99
CA VAL A 122 -8.66 6.63 -1.10
C VAL A 122 -8.13 5.45 -0.28
N ALA A 123 -8.70 5.22 0.89
CA ALA A 123 -8.39 4.06 1.71
C ALA A 123 -9.15 2.81 1.22
N LEU A 124 -8.54 1.63 1.38
CA LEU A 124 -9.13 0.31 1.15
C LEU A 124 -9.08 -0.49 2.47
N PRO A 125 -9.93 -0.16 3.45
CA PRO A 125 -9.86 -0.78 4.77
C PRO A 125 -10.32 -2.24 4.71
N ARG A 126 -9.76 -3.07 5.60
CA ARG A 126 -9.91 -4.53 5.55
C ARG A 126 -11.35 -5.02 5.72
N ASP A 127 -12.16 -4.32 6.50
CA ASP A 127 -13.57 -4.61 6.76
C ASP A 127 -14.44 -4.41 5.51
N GLU A 128 -14.12 -3.45 4.65
CA GLU A 128 -14.79 -3.26 3.37
C GLU A 128 -14.44 -4.32 2.30
N LEU A 129 -13.44 -5.18 2.56
CA LEU A 129 -13.01 -6.22 1.63
C LEU A 129 -13.73 -7.56 1.83
N ALA A 130 -14.55 -7.68 2.87
CA ALA A 130 -15.28 -8.88 3.25
C ALA A 130 -16.69 -8.98 2.63
N ALA A 131 -17.11 -7.96 1.87
CA ALA A 131 -18.37 -7.92 1.12
C ALA A 131 -18.25 -8.51 -0.29
#